data_AF-A0A2G2WBE2-F1
#
_entry.id   AF-A0A2G2WBE2-F1
#
_cell.length_a   1.000
_cell.length_b   1.000
_cell.length_c   1.000
_cell.angle_alpha   90.00
_cell.angle_beta   90.00
_cell.angle_gamma   90.00
#
_symmetry.space_group_name_H-M   'P 1'
#
loop_
_entity.id
_entity.type
_entity.pdbx_description
1 polymer ?
#
loop_
_entity_poly.entity_id
_entity_poly.type
_entity_poly.pdbx_seq_one_letter_code
_entity_poly.pdbx_strand_id
1 'polypeptide(L)'
;MFSFLKDADVPLDQNPKLKIHAKSVLVMTCEAAVQLRKAGKVVVRDSTLKKLGATHLKYGVVDEHFEVTKYALWETIKEAAPEIWSVDMKNAWGEAFDQLVSAIKTEMK
;
A
#
# COMPACT_ATOMS: atom_id res chain seq x y z
N MET A 1 -0.26 9.29 10.18
CA MET A 1 1.18 9.31 10.50
C MET A 1 1.55 8.21 11.50
N PHE A 2 2.72 7.57 11.36
CA PHE A 2 3.14 6.41 12.16
C PHE A 2 3.47 6.79 13.61
N SER A 3 2.57 6.49 14.55
CA SER A 3 2.74 6.81 15.99
C SER A 3 3.98 6.16 16.61
N PHE A 4 4.37 4.98 16.12
CA PHE A 4 5.51 4.22 16.63
C PHE A 4 6.89 4.73 16.17
N LEU A 5 6.95 5.81 15.39
CA LEU A 5 8.21 6.44 15.02
C LEU A 5 8.65 7.53 16.01
N LYS A 6 7.72 8.09 16.78
CA LYS A 6 8.00 9.20 17.71
C LYS A 6 9.02 8.81 18.79
N ASP A 7 8.88 7.60 19.31
CA ASP A 7 9.67 7.08 20.44
C ASP A 7 10.55 5.90 20.01
N ALA A 8 11.01 5.89 18.75
CA ALA A 8 11.81 4.79 18.23
C ALA A 8 13.28 4.91 18.68
N ASP A 9 13.78 3.90 19.38
CA ASP A 9 15.19 3.81 19.82
C ASP A 9 16.14 3.30 18.73
N VAL A 10 15.62 3.06 17.51
CA VAL A 10 16.37 2.52 16.37
C VAL A 10 16.19 3.41 15.14
N PRO A 11 17.18 3.44 14.23
CA PRO A 11 17.02 4.07 12.91
C PRO A 11 15.76 3.59 12.18
N LEU A 12 15.16 4.48 11.37
CA LEU A 12 13.87 4.21 10.71
C LEU A 12 13.90 2.95 9.82
N ASP A 13 14.99 2.74 9.10
CA ASP A 13 15.25 1.58 8.23
C ASP A 13 15.38 0.26 9.02
N GLN A 14 15.60 0.34 10.33
CA GLN A 14 15.68 -0.80 11.24
C GLN A 14 14.39 -1.01 12.04
N ASN A 15 13.39 -0.13 11.91
CA ASN A 15 12.15 -0.21 12.68
C ASN A 15 11.28 -1.42 12.21
N PRO A 16 11.02 -2.41 13.08
CA PRO A 16 10.30 -3.62 12.68
C PRO A 16 8.84 -3.36 12.30
N LYS A 17 8.20 -2.36 12.90
CA LYS A 17 6.79 -2.00 12.58
C LYS A 17 6.71 -1.35 11.21
N LEU A 18 7.69 -0.51 10.86
CA LEU A 18 7.76 0.08 9.52
C LEU A 18 7.99 -1.01 8.46
N LYS A 19 8.91 -1.95 8.72
CA LYS A 19 9.18 -3.10 7.83
C LYS A 19 7.93 -3.96 7.61
N ILE A 20 7.16 -4.23 8.66
CA ILE A 20 5.90 -4.99 8.55
C ILE A 20 4.89 -4.25 7.66
N HIS A 21 4.69 -2.95 7.89
CA HIS A 21 3.77 -2.15 7.10
C HIS A 21 4.17 -2.11 5.62
N ALA A 22 5.45 -1.87 5.32
CA ALA A 22 5.97 -1.86 3.95
C ALA A 22 5.72 -3.19 3.22
N LYS A 23 5.96 -4.31 3.91
CA LYS A 23 5.63 -5.64 3.38
C LYS A 23 4.14 -5.81 3.11
N SER A 24 3.27 -5.36 4.02
CA SER A 24 1.82 -5.42 3.83
C SER A 24 1.37 -4.64 2.60
N VAL A 25 1.92 -3.44 2.36
CA VAL A 25 1.63 -2.65 1.15
C VAL A 25 2.00 -3.43 -0.11
N LEU A 26 3.21 -3.99 -0.18
CA LEU A 26 3.67 -4.78 -1.32
C LEU A 26 2.80 -6.01 -1.57
N VAL A 27 2.56 -6.81 -0.53
CA VAL A 27 1.80 -8.06 -0.63
C VAL A 27 0.36 -7.78 -1.02
N MET A 28 -0.32 -6.85 -0.35
CA MET A 28 -1.73 -6.56 -0.64
C MET A 28 -1.91 -5.95 -2.03
N THR A 29 -0.96 -5.13 -2.50
CA THR A 29 -1.00 -4.60 -3.87
C THR A 29 -0.82 -5.72 -4.90
N CYS A 30 0.09 -6.66 -4.66
CA CYS A 30 0.26 -7.84 -5.50
C CYS A 30 -1.00 -8.72 -5.52
N GLU A 31 -1.61 -8.96 -4.36
CA GLU A 31 -2.89 -9.68 -4.25
C GLU A 31 -4.01 -8.98 -5.00
N ALA A 32 -4.09 -7.65 -4.92
CA ALA A 32 -5.03 -6.84 -5.68
C ALA A 32 -4.84 -7.03 -7.19
N ALA A 33 -3.60 -7.03 -7.69
CA ALA A 33 -3.31 -7.30 -9.11
C ALA A 33 -3.79 -8.70 -9.53
N VAL A 34 -3.56 -9.72 -8.71
CA VAL A 34 -4.04 -11.09 -8.97
C VAL A 34 -5.57 -11.14 -9.00
N GLN A 35 -6.24 -10.44 -8.09
CA GLN A 35 -7.71 -10.40 -8.01
C GLN A 35 -8.32 -9.64 -9.19
N LEU A 36 -7.76 -8.49 -9.57
CA LEU A 36 -8.18 -7.76 -10.77
C LEU A 36 -8.08 -8.63 -12.02
N ARG A 37 -6.97 -9.35 -12.19
CA ARG A 37 -6.80 -10.29 -13.30
C ARG A 37 -7.83 -11.41 -13.29
N LYS A 38 -8.16 -11.98 -12.12
CA LYS A 38 -9.04 -13.16 -12.00
C LYS A 38 -10.53 -12.81 -12.00
N ALA A 39 -10.90 -11.69 -11.40
CA ALA A 39 -12.28 -11.37 -11.04
C ALA A 39 -12.72 -9.97 -11.49
N GLY A 40 -11.83 -9.16 -12.09
CA GLY A 40 -12.13 -7.79 -12.53
C GLY A 40 -12.36 -6.78 -11.39
N LYS A 41 -12.15 -7.19 -10.13
CA LYS A 41 -12.33 -6.34 -8.95
C LYS A 41 -11.44 -6.80 -7.81
N VAL A 42 -11.08 -5.86 -6.93
CA VAL A 42 -10.40 -6.16 -5.66
C VAL A 42 -11.45 -6.61 -4.63
N VAL A 43 -11.20 -7.77 -4.02
CA VAL A 43 -12.02 -8.38 -2.97
C VAL A 43 -11.17 -8.57 -1.73
N VAL A 44 -11.26 -7.60 -0.81
CA VAL A 44 -10.73 -7.73 0.54
C VAL A 44 -11.87 -8.14 1.46
N ARG A 45 -11.62 -9.06 2.41
CA ARG A 45 -12.64 -9.46 3.40
C ARG A 45 -13.17 -8.22 4.14
N ASP A 46 -14.49 -8.10 4.26
CA ASP A 46 -15.17 -6.94 4.83
C ASP A 46 -14.61 -6.52 6.21
N SER A 47 -14.39 -7.48 7.11
CA SER A 47 -13.81 -7.22 8.43
C SER A 47 -12.38 -6.67 8.37
N THR A 48 -11.58 -7.14 7.41
CA THR A 48 -10.23 -6.60 7.17
C THR A 48 -10.30 -5.18 6.61
N LEU A 49 -11.21 -4.93 5.66
CA LEU A 49 -11.35 -3.62 5.03
C LEU A 49 -11.79 -2.55 6.03
N LYS A 50 -12.78 -2.87 6.87
CA LYS A 50 -13.22 -2.01 7.99
C LYS A 50 -12.08 -1.65 8.93
N LYS A 51 -11.26 -2.65 9.32
CA LYS A 51 -10.09 -2.42 10.18
C LYS A 51 -9.06 -1.51 9.51
N LEU A 52 -8.79 -1.72 8.22
CA LEU A 52 -7.86 -0.89 7.46
C LEU A 52 -8.35 0.54 7.34
N GLY A 53 -9.58 0.76 6.90
CA GLY A 53 -10.18 2.09 6.76
C GLY A 53 -10.17 2.86 8.08
N ALA A 54 -10.69 2.25 9.16
CA ALA A 54 -10.69 2.86 10.49
C ALA A 54 -9.28 3.21 10.99
N THR A 55 -8.29 2.36 10.72
CA THR A 55 -6.89 2.62 11.13
C THR A 55 -6.28 3.78 10.36
N HIS A 56 -6.45 3.82 9.03
CA HIS A 56 -5.93 4.91 8.20
C HIS A 56 -6.59 6.25 8.55
N LEU A 57 -7.91 6.23 8.77
CA LEU A 57 -8.66 7.40 9.23
C LEU A 57 -8.18 7.89 10.61
N LYS A 58 -8.08 6.98 11.58
CA LYS A 58 -7.60 7.30 12.95
C LYS A 58 -6.25 8.01 12.95
N TYR A 59 -5.36 7.64 12.03
CA TYR A 59 -4.03 8.24 11.93
C TYR A 59 -3.95 9.43 10.98
N GLY A 60 -5.07 9.95 10.49
CA GLY A 60 -5.13 11.13 9.64
C GLY A 60 -4.46 10.93 8.28
N VAL A 61 -4.55 9.72 7.72
CA VAL A 61 -4.10 9.49 6.34
C VAL A 61 -5.05 10.22 5.40
N VAL A 62 -4.47 10.92 4.44
CA VAL A 62 -5.16 11.71 3.41
C VAL A 62 -4.65 11.30 2.04
N ASP A 63 -5.30 11.78 0.98
CA ASP A 63 -5.05 11.38 -0.40
C ASP A 63 -3.58 11.55 -0.80
N GLU A 64 -2.96 12.65 -0.40
CA GLU A 64 -1.55 12.96 -0.68
C GLU A 64 -0.60 11.90 -0.10
N HIS A 65 -0.95 11.30 1.05
CA HIS A 65 -0.15 10.22 1.62
C HIS A 65 -0.22 8.93 0.78
N PHE A 66 -1.39 8.63 0.20
CA PHE A 66 -1.53 7.49 -0.72
C PHE A 66 -0.75 7.74 -2.02
N GLU A 67 -0.84 8.94 -2.58
CA GLU A 67 -0.10 9.32 -3.80
C GLU A 67 1.42 9.24 -3.61
N VAL A 68 1.93 9.79 -2.51
CA VAL A 68 3.38 9.69 -2.19
C VAL A 68 3.80 8.24 -1.97
N THR A 69 2.96 7.43 -1.33
CA THR A 69 3.26 5.99 -1.12
C THR A 69 3.29 5.23 -2.45
N LYS A 70 2.36 5.53 -3.37
CA LYS A 70 2.32 4.93 -4.71
C LYS A 70 3.56 5.28 -5.52
N TYR A 71 3.97 6.55 -5.48
CA TYR A 71 5.21 6.99 -6.13
C TYR A 71 6.43 6.27 -5.58
N ALA A 72 6.57 6.21 -4.25
CA ALA A 72 7.67 5.52 -3.59
C ALA A 72 7.68 4.01 -3.91
N LEU A 73 6.52 3.38 -4.00
CA LEU A 73 6.38 1.98 -4.40
C LEU A 73 6.95 1.75 -5.81
N TRP A 74 6.62 2.60 -6.78
CA TRP A 74 7.15 2.48 -8.14
C TRP A 74 8.66 2.62 -8.20
N GLU A 75 9.22 3.66 -7.57
CA GLU A 75 10.66 3.87 -7.58
C GLU A 75 11.39 2.71 -6.86
N THR A 76 10.82 2.19 -5.78
CA THR A 76 11.36 1.01 -5.06
C THR A 76 11.40 -0.22 -5.96
N ILE A 77 10.32 -0.49 -6.71
CA ILE A 77 10.26 -1.67 -7.61
C ILE A 77 11.22 -1.49 -8.79
N LYS A 78 11.30 -0.29 -9.35
CA LYS A 78 12.24 0.05 -10.42
C LYS A 78 13.69 -0.14 -10.00
N GLU A 79 14.04 0.28 -8.79
CA GLU A 79 15.39 0.09 -8.24
C GLU A 79 15.68 -1.38 -7.94
N ALA A 80 14.70 -2.12 -7.43
CA ALA A 80 14.86 -3.52 -7.06
C ALA A 80 14.90 -4.50 -8.26
N ALA A 81 14.28 -4.15 -9.37
CA ALA A 81 14.17 -5.01 -10.56
C ALA A 81 14.25 -4.19 -11.87
N PRO A 82 15.36 -3.46 -12.10
CA PRO A 82 15.50 -2.55 -13.24
C PRO A 82 15.45 -3.27 -14.59
N GLU A 83 15.84 -4.53 -14.65
CA GLU A 83 15.91 -5.34 -15.87
C GLU A 83 14.55 -5.74 -16.45
N ILE A 84 13.53 -5.81 -15.60
CA ILE A 84 12.14 -6.10 -16.01
C ILE A 84 11.24 -4.87 -15.95
N TRP A 85 11.77 -3.72 -15.50
CA TRP A 85 10.99 -2.51 -15.35
C TRP A 85 10.53 -1.97 -16.69
N SER A 86 9.24 -1.67 -16.79
CA SER A 86 8.60 -1.10 -17.97
C SER A 86 7.47 -0.16 -17.59
N VAL A 87 7.01 0.63 -18.56
CA VAL A 87 5.81 1.47 -18.39
C VAL A 87 4.59 0.62 -18.06
N ASP A 88 4.46 -0.55 -18.70
CA ASP A 88 3.36 -1.49 -18.42
C ASP A 88 3.42 -2.05 -17.01
N MET A 89 4.62 -2.38 -16.51
CA MET A 89 4.80 -2.82 -15.12
C MET A 89 4.42 -1.71 -14.14
N LYS A 90 4.88 -0.47 -14.38
CA LYS A 90 4.47 0.70 -13.57
C LYS A 90 2.95 0.86 -13.52
N ASN A 91 2.31 0.79 -14.68
CA ASN A 91 0.86 0.96 -14.80
C ASN A 91 0.11 -0.17 -14.09
N ALA A 92 0.54 -1.42 -14.24
CA ALA A 92 -0.08 -2.58 -13.58
C ALA A 92 0.00 -2.46 -12.04
N TRP A 93 1.17 -2.10 -11.51
CA TRP A 93 1.31 -1.85 -10.06
C TRP A 93 0.50 -0.65 -9.60
N GLY A 94 0.45 0.41 -10.41
CA GLY A 94 -0.33 1.61 -10.14
C GLY A 94 -1.82 1.33 -10.04
N GLU A 95 -2.38 0.61 -11.00
CA GLU A 95 -3.80 0.29 -11.03
C GLU A 95 -4.20 -0.66 -9.90
N ALA A 96 -3.38 -1.67 -9.60
CA ALA A 96 -3.60 -2.53 -8.46
C ALA A 96 -3.60 -1.77 -7.13
N PHE A 97 -2.68 -0.82 -6.96
CA PHE A 97 -2.60 0.04 -5.79
C PHE A 97 -3.83 0.95 -5.69
N ASP A 98 -4.24 1.59 -6.79
CA ASP A 98 -5.41 2.49 -6.82
C ASP A 98 -6.70 1.78 -6.45
N GLN A 99 -6.93 0.59 -6.99
CA GLN A 99 -8.12 -0.20 -6.70
C GLN A 99 -8.14 -0.65 -5.23
N LEU A 100 -6.98 -1.03 -4.67
CA LEU A 100 -6.85 -1.35 -3.25
C LEU A 100 -7.13 -0.13 -2.37
N VAL A 101 -6.55 1.03 -2.69
CA VAL A 101 -6.77 2.27 -1.95
C VAL A 101 -8.22 2.72 -2.06
N SER A 102 -8.84 2.62 -3.24
CA SER A 102 -10.25 2.91 -3.45
C SER A 102 -11.12 2.06 -2.51
N ALA A 103 -10.83 0.76 -2.40
CA ALA A 103 -11.53 -0.10 -1.46
C ALA A 103 -11.29 0.31 0.01
N ILE A 104 -10.07 0.65 0.41
CA ILE A 104 -9.78 1.11 1.79
C ILE A 104 -10.55 2.39 2.10
N LYS A 105 -10.58 3.35 1.17
CA LYS A 105 -11.27 4.64 1.33
C LYS A 105 -12.78 4.49 1.53
N THR A 106 -13.42 3.42 1.03
CA THR A 106 -14.86 3.20 1.31
C THR A 106 -15.16 2.97 2.78
N GLU A 107 -14.17 2.52 3.55
CA GLU A 107 -14.25 2.25 5.00
C GLU A 107 -13.51 3.30 5.85
N MET A 108 -13.00 4.39 5.25
CA MET A 108 -12.45 5.54 5.97
C MET A 108 -13.58 6.50 6.38
N LYS A 109 -14.49 6.02 7.24
CA LYS A 109 -15.68 6.74 7.73
C LYS A 109 -15.71 6.82 9.26
#